data_AF-A0A293LQK6-F1
#
_entry.id   AF-A0A293LQK6-F1
#
_cell.length_a   1.000
_cell.length_b   1.000
_cell.length_c   1.000
_cell.angle_alpha   90.00
_cell.angle_beta   90.00
_cell.angle_gamma   90.00
#
_symmetry.space_group_name_H-M   'P 1'
#
loop_
_entity.id
_entity.type
_entity.pdbx_description
1 polymer ?
#
loop_
_entity_poly.entity_id
_entity_poly.type
_entity_poly.pdbx_seq_one_letter_code
_entity_poly.pdbx_strand_id
1 'polypeptide(L)' 'MRRDKTIKICANHYVTSYMELKPNCGNDKAWVWSTPADFADEEAKPELLAIRFGSVESEYSAGGVPAFRAVPCWAD' A
#
# COMPACT_ATOMS: atom_id res chain seq x y z
N MET A 1 1.12 1.94 -7.32
CA MET A 1 2.02 0.93 -6.73
C MET A 1 2.11 -0.28 -7.65
N ARG A 2 3.29 -0.92 -7.78
CA ARG A 2 3.51 -2.06 -8.68
C ARG A 2 4.30 -3.18 -7.99
N ARG A 3 4.08 -4.43 -8.39
CA ARG A 3 4.82 -5.59 -7.87
C ARG A 3 6.18 -5.73 -8.55
N ASP A 4 7.22 -5.99 -7.77
CA ASP A 4 8.54 -6.36 -8.27
C ASP A 4 8.42 -7.65 -9.12
N LYS A 5 9.09 -7.69 -10.27
CA LYS A 5 9.03 -8.75 -11.33
C LYS A 5 7.88 -8.64 -12.33
N THR A 6 6.63 -8.56 -11.90
CA THR A 6 5.50 -8.56 -12.87
C THR A 6 5.18 -7.17 -13.40
N ILE A 7 5.60 -6.11 -12.71
CA ILE A 7 5.31 -4.70 -13.04
C ILE A 7 3.79 -4.41 -13.10
N LYS A 8 2.95 -5.38 -12.70
CA LYS A 8 1.50 -5.24 -12.60
C LYS A 8 1.17 -4.25 -11.50
N ILE A 9 0.16 -3.42 -11.76
CA ILE A 9 -0.39 -2.49 -10.79
C ILE A 9 -1.03 -3.31 -9.66
N CYS A 10 -0.80 -2.90 -8.41
CA CYS A 10 -1.43 -3.51 -7.24
C CYS A 10 -2.20 -2.52 -6.36
N ALA A 11 -1.98 -1.22 -6.57
CA ALA A 11 -2.78 -0.16 -5.99
C ALA A 11 -2.70 1.07 -6.90
N ASN A 12 -3.83 1.65 -7.25
CA ASN A 12 -3.95 2.80 -8.12
C ASN A 12 -5.15 3.64 -7.70
N HIS A 13 -4.95 4.46 -6.67
CA HIS A 13 -5.92 5.41 -6.15
C HIS A 13 -5.17 6.67 -5.71
N TYR A 14 -5.90 7.77 -5.58
CA TYR A 14 -5.37 8.99 -4.99
C TYR A 14 -5.25 8.83 -3.48
N VAL A 15 -4.07 9.16 -2.94
CA VAL A 15 -3.89 9.28 -1.49
C VAL A 15 -4.52 10.59 -1.06
N THR A 16 -5.45 10.50 -0.12
CA THR A 16 -6.25 11.63 0.34
C THR A 16 -6.21 11.68 1.86
N SER A 17 -6.38 12.88 2.42
CA SER A 17 -6.30 13.09 3.86
C SER A 17 -7.40 12.40 4.67
N TYR A 18 -8.47 11.94 4.01
CA TYR A 18 -9.56 11.20 4.65
C TYR A 18 -9.28 9.70 4.77
N MET A 19 -8.21 9.18 4.17
CA MET A 19 -7.83 7.77 4.32
C MET A 19 -7.19 7.55 5.68
N GLU A 20 -7.83 6.73 6.52
CA GLU A 20 -7.29 6.34 7.82
C GLU A 20 -6.31 5.18 7.69
N LEU A 21 -5.05 5.42 8.07
CA LEU A 21 -4.03 4.38 8.22
C LEU A 21 -4.13 3.79 9.64
N LYS A 22 -4.47 2.51 9.73
CA LYS A 22 -4.56 1.75 10.98
C LYS A 22 -3.34 0.83 11.12
N PRO A 23 -2.68 0.76 12.28
CA PRO A 23 -1.60 -0.19 12.49
C PRO A 23 -2.13 -1.62 12.35
N ASN A 24 -1.37 -2.49 11.69
CA ASN A 24 -1.75 -3.90 11.60
C ASN A 24 -1.48 -4.59 12.95
N CYS A 25 -2.46 -5.31 13.48
CA CYS A 25 -2.34 -5.96 14.77
C CYS A 25 -1.21 -7.00 14.73
N GLY A 26 -0.13 -6.76 15.47
CA GLY A 26 1.05 -7.64 15.53
C GLY A 26 2.23 -7.26 14.62
N ASN A 27 2.16 -6.15 13.88
CA ASN A 27 3.31 -5.66 13.10
C ASN A 27 3.40 -4.13 13.11
N ASP A 28 4.34 -3.62 13.90
CA ASP A 28 4.68 -2.20 14.06
C ASP A 28 5.21 -1.55 12.76
N LYS A 29 5.65 -2.37 11.81
CA LYS A 29 6.10 -1.94 10.49
C LYS A 29 5.02 -2.04 9.42
N ALA A 30 3.77 -2.36 9.79
CA ALA A 30 2.69 -2.52 8.84
C ALA A 30 1.46 -1.65 9.15
N TRP A 31 0.89 -1.12 8.08
CA TRP A 31 -0.27 -0.24 8.10
C TRP A 31 -1.33 -0.73 7.14
N VAL A 32 -2.59 -0.57 7.49
CA VAL A 32 -3.76 -0.95 6.70
C VAL A 32 -4.60 0.29 6.45
N TRP A 33 -5.08 0.47 5.22
CA TRP A 33 -6.04 1.52 4.89
C TRP A 33 -7.12 0.99 3.95
N SER A 34 -8.28 1.64 3.98
CA SER A 34 -9.37 1.38 3.04
C SER A 34 -9.38 2.48 2.00
N THR A 35 -9.51 2.09 0.73
CA THR A 35 -9.73 3.00 -0.39
C THR A 35 -11.09 2.71 -1.01
N PRO A 36 -11.94 3.72 -1.26
CA PRO A 36 -13.28 3.50 -1.83
C PRO A 36 -13.25 3.21 -3.34
N ALA A 37 -12.17 3.58 -4.04
CA ALA A 37 -12.06 3.48 -5.49
C ALA A 37 -10.59 3.25 -5.90
N ASP A 38 -10.11 2.01 -5.76
CA ASP A 38 -8.86 1.55 -6.36
C ASP A 38 -9.09 1.11 -7.80
N PHE A 39 -8.18 1.49 -8.70
CA PHE A 39 -8.22 1.20 -10.13
C PHE A 39 -7.04 0.31 -10.57
N ALA A 40 -6.61 -0.64 -9.73
CA ALA A 40 -5.52 -1.56 -10.09
C ALA A 40 -5.90 -2.58 -11.17
N ASP A 41 -7.18 -2.97 -11.22
CA ASP A 41 -7.72 -3.97 -12.16
C ASP A 41 -8.58 -3.33 -13.27
N GLU A 42 -8.32 -2.07 -13.61
CA GLU A 42 -9.07 -1.29 -14.63
C GLU A 42 -10.56 -1.03 -14.29
N GLU A 43 -10.96 -1.34 -13.06
CA GLU A 43 -12.28 -1.05 -12.52
C GLU A 43 -12.13 -0.33 -11.17
N ALA A 44 -12.97 0.67 -10.91
CA ALA A 44 -12.97 1.38 -9.64
C ALA A 44 -13.72 0.56 -8.58
N LYS A 45 -13.00 0.02 -7.60
CA LYS A 45 -13.57 -0.82 -6.54
C LYS A 45 -13.07 -0.44 -5.15
N PRO A 46 -13.91 -0.62 -4.11
CA PRO A 46 -13.46 -0.45 -2.75
C PRO A 46 -12.52 -1.61 -2.38
N GLU A 47 -11.34 -1.28 -1.85
CA GLU A 47 -10.29 -2.26 -1.53
C GLU A 47 -9.65 -1.95 -0.17
N LEU A 48 -9.30 -3.01 0.55
CA LEU A 48 -8.55 -2.92 1.81
C LEU A 48 -7.10 -3.32 1.56
N LEU A 49 -6.21 -2.34 1.68
CA LEU A 49 -4.80 -2.50 1.35
C LEU A 49 -3.97 -2.47 2.62
N ALA A 50 -2.95 -3.32 2.68
CA ALA A 50 -1.96 -3.28 3.73
C ALA A 50 -0.58 -3.02 3.13
N ILE A 51 0.27 -2.32 3.85
CA ILE A 51 1.65 -2.07 3.48
C ILE A 51 2.56 -2.44 4.62
N ARG A 52 3.68 -3.08 4.31
CA ARG A 52 4.72 -3.40 5.27
C ARG A 52 6.04 -2.77 4.83
N PHE A 53 6.66 -2.02 5.72
CA PHE A 53 7.98 -1.45 5.51
C PHE A 53 9.08 -2.41 6.01
N GLY A 54 10.23 -2.40 5.34
CA GLY A 54 11.40 -3.19 5.74
C GLY A 54 12.10 -2.65 6.99
N SER A 55 12.09 -1.33 7.16
CA SER A 55 12.63 -0.60 8.31
C SER A 55 11.60 0.40 8.83
N VAL A 56 11.67 0.73 10.13
CA VAL A 56 10.89 1.83 10.74
C VAL A 56 11.41 3.18 10.24
N GLU A 57 12.71 3.24 9.97
CA GLU A 57 13.37 4.36 9.30
C GLU A 57 13.39 4.06 7.79
N SER A 58 12.25 4.26 7.12
CA SER A 58 12.21 4.24 5.67
C SER A 58 12.95 5.48 5.15
N GLU A 59 14.20 5.29 4.77
CA GLU A 59 15.11 6.30 4.25
C GLU A 59 14.46 7.04 3.07
N TYR A 60 14.32 8.38 3.18
CA TYR A 60 14.02 9.26 2.06
C TYR A 60 15.28 9.38 1.19
N SER A 61 15.67 8.29 0.53
CA SER A 61 16.76 8.32 -0.46
C SER A 61 16.26 9.08 -1.68
N ALA A 62 16.65 10.36 -1.75
CA ALA A 62 16.65 11.25 -2.91
C ALA A 62 16.06 10.66 -4.22
N GLY A 63 14.81 11.01 -4.54
CA GLY A 63 14.24 10.87 -5.89
C GLY A 63 13.55 9.56 -6.24
N GLY A 64 13.56 8.55 -5.37
CA GLY A 64 12.80 7.31 -5.56
C GLY A 64 11.65 7.23 -4.56
N VAL A 65 10.40 7.22 -5.05
CA VAL A 65 9.24 6.91 -4.22
C VAL A 65 9.52 5.59 -3.48
N PRO A 66 9.43 5.52 -2.14
CA PRO A 66 9.75 4.31 -1.40
C PRO A 66 8.96 3.16 -2.00
N ALA A 67 9.63 2.03 -2.21
CA ALA A 67 9.03 0.83 -2.78
C ALA A 67 7.95 0.32 -1.84
N PHE A 68 6.77 0.92 -1.96
CA PHE A 68 5.60 0.55 -1.22
C PHE A 68 5.22 -0.84 -1.71
N ARG A 69 5.34 -1.85 -0.86
CA ARG A 69 4.86 -3.20 -1.17
C ARG A 69 3.50 -3.35 -0.52
N ALA A 70 2.44 -3.05 -1.26
CA ALA A 70 1.09 -3.34 -0.82
C ALA A 70 0.92 -4.86 -0.89
N VAL A 71 0.74 -5.44 0.29
CA VAL A 71 0.34 -6.82 0.45
C VAL A 71 -1.14 -6.76 0.77
N PRO A 72 -2.02 -7.49 0.06
CA PRO A 72 -3.41 -7.61 0.48
C PRO A 72 -3.44 -8.05 1.95
N CYS A 73 -4.33 -7.48 2.75
CA CYS A 73 -4.46 -7.81 4.19
C CYS A 73 -4.74 -9.32 4.46
N TRP A 74 -4.98 -10.10 3.41
CA TRP A 74 -5.32 -11.53 3.41
C TRP A 74 -4.20 -12.44 2.89
N ALA A 75 -3.05 -11.88 2.50
CA ALA A 75 -1.90 -12.69 2.11
C ALA A 75 -0.99 -12.87 3.33
N ASP A 76 -1.25 -13.94 4.07
CA ASP A 76 -0.29 -14.56 5.00
C ASP A 76 1.10 -14.75 4.34
#